data_AF-A0A124GB48-F1
#
_entry.id   AF-A0A124GB48-F1
#
_cell.length_a   1.000
_cell.length_b   1.000
_cell.length_c   1.000
_cell.angle_alpha   90.00
_cell.angle_beta   90.00
_cell.angle_gamma   90.00
#
_symmetry.space_group_name_H-M   'P 1'
#
loop_
_entity.id
_entity.type
_entity.pdbx_description
1 polymer ?
#
loop_
_entity_poly.entity_id
_entity_poly.type
_entity_poly.pdbx_seq_one_letter_code
_entity_poly.pdbx_strand_id
1 'polypeptide(L)'
;MLRPRVELPTLDEAITAAQGLSDLPEEQAEIAANLMGVPVSDVVPLVRKAANRTMVTTPNRAVVVVRRPVRTFSPRLAEAMRR
;
A
#
# COMPACT_ATOMS: atom_id res chain seq x y z
N MET A 1 -13.73 -10.08 -34.87
CA MET A 1 -13.48 -9.18 -33.73
C MET A 1 -12.75 -9.98 -32.65
N LEU A 2 -11.54 -9.58 -32.27
CA LEU A 2 -10.84 -10.22 -31.16
C LEU A 2 -11.45 -9.70 -29.85
N ARG A 3 -11.99 -10.59 -29.01
CA ARG A 3 -12.38 -10.24 -27.64
C ARG A 3 -11.09 -10.28 -26.81
N PRO A 4 -10.61 -9.14 -26.26
CA PRO A 4 -9.46 -9.17 -25.39
C PRO A 4 -9.78 -10.04 -24.18
N ARG A 5 -8.81 -10.85 -23.77
CA ARG A 5 -8.92 -11.62 -22.54
C ARG A 5 -8.88 -10.65 -21.37
N VAL A 6 -9.98 -10.57 -20.63
CA VAL A 6 -10.08 -9.73 -19.44
C VAL A 6 -9.46 -10.52 -18.30
N GLU A 7 -8.21 -10.22 -17.99
CA GLU A 7 -7.59 -10.68 -16.76
C GLU A 7 -8.05 -9.75 -15.63
N LEU A 8 -8.37 -10.32 -14.47
CA LEU A 8 -8.65 -9.52 -13.28
C LEU A 8 -7.40 -8.71 -12.91
N PRO A 9 -7.56 -7.49 -12.35
CA PRO A 9 -6.41 -6.73 -11.88
C PRO A 9 -5.63 -7.54 -10.85
N THR A 10 -4.36 -7.21 -10.65
CA THR A 10 -3.63 -7.72 -9.48
C THR A 10 -4.06 -6.96 -8.22
N LEU A 11 -3.79 -7.56 -7.07
CA LEU A 11 -4.16 -7.00 -5.77
C LEU A 11 -3.52 -5.63 -5.52
N ASP A 12 -2.24 -5.46 -5.86
CA ASP A 12 -1.53 -4.19 -5.70
C ASP A 12 -2.10 -3.10 -6.65
N GLU A 13 -2.50 -3.48 -7.87
CA GLU A 13 -3.16 -2.56 -8.82
C GLU A 13 -4.55 -2.15 -8.33
N ALA A 14 -5.34 -3.09 -7.82
CA ALA A 14 -6.66 -2.82 -7.27
C ALA A 14 -6.59 -1.90 -6.05
N ILE A 15 -5.63 -2.12 -5.14
CA ILE A 15 -5.39 -1.24 -3.98
C ILE A 15 -4.95 0.16 -4.44
N THR A 16 -4.05 0.25 -5.42
CA THR A 16 -3.58 1.54 -5.95
C THR A 16 -4.72 2.32 -6.62
N ALA A 17 -5.57 1.64 -7.39
CA ALA A 17 -6.75 2.25 -8.01
C ALA A 17 -7.74 2.74 -6.95
N ALA A 18 -8.01 1.93 -5.93
CA ALA A 18 -8.92 2.27 -4.83
C ALA A 18 -8.43 3.49 -4.03
N GLN A 19 -7.12 3.58 -3.75
CA GLN A 19 -6.50 4.75 -3.11
C GLN A 19 -6.62 6.03 -3.94
N GLY A 20 -6.71 5.92 -5.27
CA GLY A 20 -6.97 7.06 -6.14
C GLY A 20 -8.43 7.52 -6.14
N LEU A 21 -9.35 6.74 -5.57
CA LEU A 21 -10.80 6.99 -5.59
C LEU A 21 -11.35 7.41 -4.22
N SER A 22 -10.72 6.99 -3.12
CA SER A 22 -11.12 7.36 -1.75
C SER A 22 -9.91 7.48 -0.83
N ASP A 23 -10.01 8.33 0.19
CA ASP A 23 -9.02 8.47 1.28
C ASP A 23 -9.36 7.59 2.50
N LEU A 24 -10.55 6.98 2.54
CA LEU A 24 -11.03 6.17 3.67
C LEU A 24 -10.59 4.70 3.49
N PRO A 25 -9.83 4.11 4.44
CA PRO A 25 -9.33 2.73 4.32
C PRO A 25 -10.41 1.67 4.14
N GLU A 26 -11.56 1.85 4.79
CA GLU A 26 -12.71 0.96 4.67
C GLU A 26 -13.29 0.97 3.25
N GLU A 27 -13.51 2.15 2.67
CA GLU A 27 -14.00 2.32 1.30
C GLU A 27 -12.99 1.80 0.28
N GLN A 28 -11.69 2.07 0.48
CA GLN A 28 -10.62 1.54 -0.37
C GLN A 28 -10.64 0.00 -0.41
N ALA A 29 -10.90 -0.65 0.73
CA ALA A 29 -10.97 -2.11 0.79
C ALA A 29 -12.18 -2.66 0.05
N GLU A 30 -13.35 -2.01 0.13
CA GLU A 30 -14.54 -2.39 -0.63
C GLU A 30 -14.33 -2.25 -2.14
N ILE A 31 -13.73 -1.13 -2.58
CA ILE A 31 -13.44 -0.89 -4.00
C ILE A 31 -12.45 -1.92 -4.54
N ALA A 32 -11.34 -2.15 -3.83
CA ALA A 32 -10.33 -3.11 -4.26
C ALA A 32 -10.87 -4.56 -4.27
N ALA A 33 -11.70 -4.93 -3.30
CA ALA A 33 -12.38 -6.23 -3.26
C ALA A 33 -13.31 -6.43 -4.46
N ASN A 34 -14.10 -5.41 -4.83
CA ASN A 34 -14.97 -5.43 -6.00
C ASN A 34 -14.19 -5.54 -7.32
N LEU A 35 -13.05 -4.85 -7.43
CA LEU A 35 -12.17 -4.95 -8.60
C LEU A 35 -11.57 -6.36 -8.78
N MET A 36 -11.27 -7.03 -7.67
CA MET A 36 -10.64 -8.35 -7.64
C MET A 36 -11.65 -9.52 -7.66
N GLY A 37 -12.90 -9.28 -7.30
CA GLY A 37 -13.89 -10.33 -7.09
C GLY A 37 -13.60 -11.22 -5.87
N VAL A 38 -13.03 -10.65 -4.81
CA VAL A 38 -12.65 -11.36 -3.57
C VAL A 38 -13.36 -10.77 -2.34
N PRO A 39 -13.42 -11.47 -1.20
CA PRO A 39 -13.99 -10.93 0.03
C PRO A 39 -13.24 -9.70 0.56
N VAL A 40 -13.98 -8.72 1.09
CA VAL A 40 -13.42 -7.50 1.69
C VAL A 40 -12.47 -7.83 2.85
N SER A 41 -12.77 -8.87 3.63
CA SER A 41 -11.93 -9.34 4.75
C SER A 41 -10.49 -9.63 4.35
N ASP A 42 -10.28 -10.10 3.13
CA ASP A 42 -8.97 -10.52 2.63
C ASP A 42 -8.15 -9.30 2.19
N VAL A 43 -8.83 -8.20 1.86
CA VAL A 43 -8.25 -6.96 1.32
C VAL A 43 -7.95 -5.93 2.41
N VAL A 44 -8.78 -5.84 3.46
CA VAL A 44 -8.57 -4.93 4.62
C VAL A 44 -7.15 -4.93 5.19
N PRO A 45 -6.52 -6.07 5.52
CA PRO A 45 -5.17 -6.07 6.09
C PRO A 45 -4.12 -5.52 5.11
N LEU A 46 -4.37 -5.63 3.81
CA LEU A 46 -3.47 -5.21 2.75
C LEU A 46 -3.58 -3.71 2.49
N VAL A 47 -4.80 -3.18 2.47
CA VAL A 47 -5.05 -1.73 2.37
C VAL A 47 -4.44 -1.00 3.56
N ARG A 48 -4.62 -1.52 4.78
CA ARG A 48 -3.98 -0.96 5.99
C ARG A 48 -2.46 -0.97 5.90
N LYS A 49 -1.88 -2.05 5.36
CA LYS A 49 -0.44 -2.13 5.12
C LYS A 49 0.02 -1.13 4.06
N ALA A 50 -0.77 -0.89 3.03
CA ALA A 50 -0.49 0.06 1.97
C ALA A 50 -0.63 1.52 2.44
N ALA A 51 -1.57 1.84 3.33
CA ALA A 51 -1.74 3.18 3.92
C ALA A 51 -0.49 3.65 4.69
N ASN A 52 0.29 2.72 5.25
CA ASN A 52 1.57 3.03 5.91
C ASN A 52 2.69 3.43 4.92
N ARG A 53 2.48 3.22 3.61
CA ARG A 53 3.40 3.67 2.57
C ARG A 53 3.00 5.09 2.16
N THR A 54 3.88 6.06 2.40
CA THR A 54 3.68 7.40 1.83
C THR A 54 3.91 7.34 0.33
N MET A 55 2.84 7.34 -0.45
CA MET A 55 2.91 7.56 -1.89
C MET A 55 2.98 9.06 -2.16
N VAL A 56 4.00 9.48 -2.91
CA VAL A 56 4.07 10.86 -3.43
C VAL A 56 3.62 10.78 -4.90
N THR A 57 2.40 11.22 -5.15
CA THR A 57 1.87 11.34 -6.52
C THR A 57 2.32 12.67 -7.10
N THR A 58 3.25 12.64 -8.05
CA THR A 58 3.55 13.79 -8.91
C THR A 58 2.67 13.72 -10.15
N PRO A 59 2.27 14.84 -10.78
CA PRO A 59 1.27 14.86 -11.85
C PRO A 59 1.58 13.97 -13.07
N ASN A 60 2.84 13.56 -13.27
CA ASN A 60 3.24 12.66 -14.35
C ASN A 60 3.80 11.30 -13.87
N ARG A 61 3.83 11.01 -12.56
CA ARG A 61 4.37 9.74 -12.04
C ARG A 61 3.98 9.48 -10.57
N ALA A 62 3.53 8.27 -10.28
CA ALA A 62 3.46 7.75 -8.92
C ALA A 62 4.84 7.26 -8.46
N VAL A 63 5.34 7.76 -7.33
CA VAL A 63 6.63 7.34 -6.75
C VAL A 63 6.39 6.75 -5.36
N VAL A 64 6.84 5.51 -5.14
CA VAL A 64 6.81 4.86 -3.82
C VAL A 64 7.98 5.39 -2.99
N VAL A 65 7.70 6.16 -1.94
CA VAL A 65 8.73 6.65 -1.02
C VAL A 65 8.87 5.70 0.16
N VAL A 66 9.96 4.95 0.21
CA VAL A 66 10.32 4.14 1.38
C VAL A 66 11.07 5.02 2.38
N ARG A 67 10.45 5.37 3.51
CA ARG A 67 11.17 6.07 4.59
C ARG A 67 12.07 5.08 5.33
N ARG A 68 13.39 5.32 5.28
CA ARG A 68 14.36 4.59 6.13
C ARG A 68 14.14 5.03 7.58
N PRO A 69 13.90 4.12 8.54
CA PRO A 69 13.77 4.50 9.94
C PRO A 69 15.09 5.11 10.41
N VAL A 70 15.01 6.30 11.01
CA VAL A 70 16.16 6.94 11.65
C VAL A 70 16.56 6.05 12.81
N ARG A 71 17.76 5.48 12.76
CA ARG A 71 18.34 4.77 13.90
C ARG A 71 18.59 5.81 14.99
N THR A 72 17.68 5.92 15.95
CA THR A 72 17.94 6.69 17.16
C THR A 72 19.07 6.01 17.91
N PHE A 73 20.18 6.72 18.11
CA PHE A 73 21.26 6.26 18.96
C PHE A 73 20.72 6.04 20.37
N SER A 74 20.64 4.77 20.80
CA SER A 74 20.27 4.48 22.18
C SER A 74 21.51 4.61 23.07
N PRO A 75 21.48 5.42 24.15
CA PRO A 75 22.63 5.56 25.04
C PRO A 75 23.02 4.23 25.70
N ARG A 76 22.06 3.30 25.86
CA ARG A 76 22.31 1.93 26.35
C ARG A 76 23.18 1.09 25.41
N LEU A 77 23.03 1.22 24.09
CA LEU A 77 23.89 0.50 23.13
C LEU A 77 25.32 1.04 23.17
N ALA A 78 25.50 2.34 23.40
CA ALA A 78 26.80 2.99 23.52
C ALA A 78 27.58 2.57 24.77
N GLU A 79 26.86 2.18 25.83
CA GLU A 79 27.43 1.68 27.07
C GLU A 79 27.82 0.20 26.94
N ALA A 80 27.02 -0.59 26.20
CA ALA A 80 27.33 -1.99 25.90
C ALA A 80 28.56 -2.18 24.98
N MET A 81 28.86 -1.21 24.11
CA MET A 81 30.02 -1.24 23.21
C MET A 81 31.34 -0.76 23.86
N ARG A 82 31.29 -0.29 25.11
CA ARG A 82 32.46 0.21 25.87
C ARG A 82 33.06 -0.82 26.83
N ARG A 83 32.66 -2.09 26.73
CA ARG A 83 33.10 -3.20 27.56
C ARG A 83 33.81 -4.25 26.71
#